data_AF-A0A0Q4XL39-F1
#
_entry.id   AF-A0A0Q4XL39-F1
#
_cell.length_a   1.000
_cell.length_b   1.000
_cell.length_c   1.000
_cell.angle_alpha   90.00
_cell.angle_beta   90.00
_cell.angle_gamma   90.00
#
_symmetry.space_group_name_H-M   'P 1'
#
loop_
_entity.id
_entity.type
_entity.pdbx_description
1 polymer ?
#
loop_
_entity_poly.entity_id
_entity_poly.type
_entity_poly.pdbx_seq_one_letter_code
_entity_poly.pdbx_strand_id
1 'polypeptide(L)'
;MTSAAVPAIAQIAASAPAPAGGSQVFFGWLSLPLLTAMILACSATVAFVGLSFTLLASRADTFRNLRVGFNALRASMPARFWTLTEMPEPAQFAYLVKYWQYAFDEWIITRELNPIVFGRLWRAYYRDVIRVSCKSPVMVAALFQAAEGATAPVDHKFIALVLGPRFTEPRVLARAKELARQHQIAVPAGCP
;
A
#
# COMPACT_ATOMS: atom_id res chain seq x y z
N MET A 1 58.05 15.41 -44.99
CA MET A 1 58.53 14.94 -43.66
C MET A 1 58.71 16.16 -42.76
N THR A 2 58.38 15.98 -41.50
CA THR A 2 57.97 16.92 -40.44
C THR A 2 59.07 17.76 -39.76
N SER A 3 58.62 18.85 -39.13
CA SER A 3 59.17 19.52 -37.92
C SER A 3 60.45 20.36 -38.08
N ALA A 4 60.63 21.51 -37.41
CA ALA A 4 59.96 22.05 -36.23
C ALA A 4 60.04 23.58 -36.21
N ALA A 5 58.92 24.23 -35.92
CA ALA A 5 58.84 25.64 -35.56
C ALA A 5 58.96 25.76 -34.03
N VAL A 6 60.12 26.17 -33.52
CA VAL A 6 60.33 26.68 -32.16
C VAL A 6 61.49 27.67 -32.27
N PRO A 7 61.33 28.99 -32.02
CA PRO A 7 60.96 29.48 -30.69
C PRO A 7 60.16 30.81 -30.72
N ALA A 8 58.83 30.74 -30.69
CA ALA A 8 57.98 31.89 -30.34
C ALA A 8 57.32 31.73 -28.95
N ILE A 9 57.35 30.52 -28.39
CA ILE A 9 56.65 30.17 -27.14
C ILE A 9 57.48 30.56 -25.90
N ALA A 10 58.80 30.69 -26.03
CA ALA A 10 59.67 31.03 -24.90
C ALA A 10 59.55 32.49 -24.43
N GLN A 11 59.11 33.42 -25.30
CA GLN A 11 59.03 34.84 -24.95
C GLN A 11 57.70 35.24 -24.29
N ILE A 12 56.62 34.45 -24.46
CA ILE A 12 55.31 34.75 -23.86
C ILE A 12 55.28 34.35 -22.38
N ALA A 13 56.12 33.39 -21.97
CA ALA A 13 56.23 32.98 -20.56
C ALA A 13 56.99 33.99 -19.68
N ALA A 14 57.75 34.93 -20.27
CA ALA A 14 58.59 35.89 -19.55
C ALA A 14 57.89 37.21 -19.21
N SER A 15 56.70 37.48 -19.74
CA SER A 15 55.95 38.72 -19.53
C SER A 15 54.71 38.59 -18.63
N ALA A 16 54.49 37.43 -18.02
CA ALA A 16 53.41 37.26 -17.05
C ALA A 16 53.85 37.83 -15.69
N PRO A 17 53.11 38.79 -15.11
CA PRO A 17 53.42 39.26 -13.76
C PRO A 17 53.31 38.10 -12.77
N ALA A 18 54.25 38.07 -11.82
CA ALA A 18 54.33 37.05 -10.78
C ALA A 18 52.96 36.83 -10.11
N PRO A 19 52.59 35.57 -9.78
CA PRO A 19 51.34 35.32 -9.09
C PRO A 19 51.43 35.99 -7.72
N ALA A 20 50.54 36.95 -7.49
CA ALA A 20 50.30 37.52 -6.18
C ALA A 20 49.91 36.36 -5.24
N GLY A 21 50.88 35.97 -4.41
CA GLY A 21 50.73 34.90 -3.44
C GLY A 21 49.66 35.25 -2.41
N GLY A 22 48.88 34.24 -2.02
CA GLY A 22 48.18 34.23 -0.73
C GLY A 22 46.72 33.83 -0.75
N SER A 23 45.95 34.13 -1.81
CA SER A 23 44.47 34.11 -1.68
C SER A 23 43.73 32.98 -2.40
N GLN A 24 44.38 32.21 -3.29
CA GLN A 24 43.68 31.19 -4.09
C GLN A 24 43.64 29.79 -3.44
N VAL A 25 44.58 29.48 -2.54
CA VAL A 25 44.64 28.14 -1.94
C VAL A 25 43.59 27.98 -0.83
N PHE A 26 43.34 29.01 -0.03
CA PHE A 26 42.33 28.96 1.04
C PHE A 26 40.88 28.87 0.51
N PHE A 27 40.57 29.54 -0.60
CA PHE A 27 39.24 29.47 -1.21
C PHE A 27 38.94 28.07 -1.78
N GLY A 28 39.93 27.42 -2.40
CA GLY A 28 39.78 26.06 -2.94
C GLY A 28 39.50 25.00 -1.88
N TRP A 29 40.14 25.10 -0.70
CA TRP A 29 40.01 24.08 0.36
C TRP A 29 38.70 24.16 1.15
N LEU A 30 38.05 25.33 1.21
CA LEU A 30 36.71 25.50 1.79
C LEU A 30 35.61 25.30 0.75
N SER A 31 35.84 25.68 -0.51
CA SER A 31 34.84 25.54 -1.58
C SER A 31 34.64 24.10 -2.02
N LEU A 32 35.71 23.29 -2.10
CA LEU A 32 35.63 21.88 -2.48
C LEU A 32 34.73 21.04 -1.55
N PRO A 33 34.93 21.02 -0.22
CA PRO A 33 34.09 20.24 0.70
C PRO A 33 32.64 20.75 0.77
N LEU A 34 32.42 22.06 0.62
CA LEU A 34 31.07 22.62 0.57
C LEU A 34 30.34 22.18 -0.71
N LEU A 35 31.05 22.17 -1.84
CA LEU A 35 30.51 21.75 -3.14
C LEU A 35 30.23 20.24 -3.15
N THR A 36 31.11 19.40 -2.60
CA THR A 36 30.83 17.96 -2.44
C THR A 36 29.68 17.71 -1.48
N ALA A 37 29.56 18.45 -0.37
CA ALA A 37 28.43 18.34 0.54
C ALA A 37 27.10 18.71 -0.15
N MET A 38 27.08 19.76 -0.98
CA MET A 38 25.90 20.10 -1.77
C MET A 38 25.55 19.04 -2.82
N ILE A 39 26.55 18.48 -3.51
CA ILE A 39 26.33 17.39 -4.48
C ILE A 39 25.82 16.13 -3.78
N LEU A 40 26.36 15.78 -2.61
CA LEU A 40 25.90 14.67 -1.78
C LEU A 40 24.47 14.92 -1.27
N ALA A 41 24.15 16.12 -0.81
CA ALA A 41 22.80 16.47 -0.37
C ALA A 41 21.79 16.41 -1.53
N CYS A 42 22.14 16.94 -2.70
CA CYS A 42 21.30 16.89 -3.90
C CYS A 42 21.10 15.44 -4.38
N SER A 43 22.17 14.65 -4.46
CA SER A 43 22.09 13.24 -4.88
C SER A 43 21.34 12.37 -3.87
N ALA A 44 21.53 12.58 -2.57
CA ALA A 44 20.75 11.92 -1.53
C ALA A 44 19.26 12.30 -1.60
N THR A 45 18.96 13.57 -1.89
CA THR A 45 17.56 14.02 -2.05
C THR A 45 16.92 13.38 -3.27
N VAL A 46 17.60 13.36 -4.42
CA VAL A 46 17.11 12.70 -5.64
C VAL A 46 16.96 11.20 -5.42
N ALA A 47 17.91 10.54 -4.74
CA ALA A 47 17.83 9.12 -4.42
C ALA A 47 16.67 8.81 -3.45
N PHE A 48 16.46 9.65 -2.43
CA PHE A 48 15.36 9.52 -1.47
C PHE A 48 14.00 9.72 -2.14
N VAL A 49 13.89 10.75 -3.00
CA VAL A 49 12.69 11.02 -3.80
C VAL A 49 12.44 9.87 -4.77
N GLY A 50 13.45 9.39 -5.47
CA GLY A 50 13.37 8.25 -6.39
C GLY A 50 12.94 6.96 -5.69
N LEU A 51 13.54 6.62 -4.54
CA LEU A 51 13.13 5.49 -3.70
C LEU A 51 11.68 5.64 -3.22
N SER A 52 11.29 6.83 -2.77
CA SER A 52 9.93 7.10 -2.32
C SER A 52 8.91 6.90 -3.44
N PHE A 53 9.17 7.44 -4.63
CA PHE A 53 8.30 7.27 -5.80
C PHE A 53 8.25 5.82 -6.28
N THR A 54 9.38 5.10 -6.27
CA THR A 54 9.44 3.70 -6.70
C THR A 54 8.67 2.79 -5.73
N LEU A 55 8.80 3.02 -4.42
CA LEU A 55 8.02 2.32 -3.40
C LEU A 55 6.53 2.65 -3.51
N LEU A 56 6.17 3.91 -3.78
CA LEU A 56 4.79 4.31 -4.03
C LEU A 56 4.21 3.67 -5.29
N ALA A 57 4.98 3.62 -6.38
CA ALA A 57 4.55 2.99 -7.64
C ALA A 57 4.34 1.48 -7.47
N SER A 58 5.30 0.78 -6.85
CA SER A 58 5.18 -0.64 -6.53
C SER A 58 3.96 -0.95 -5.65
N ARG A 59 3.69 -0.10 -4.64
CA ARG A 59 2.50 -0.20 -3.79
C ARG A 59 1.20 0.10 -4.56
N ALA A 60 1.23 1.07 -5.48
CA ALA A 60 0.08 1.42 -6.31
C ALA A 60 -0.27 0.30 -7.31
N ASP A 61 0.72 -0.38 -7.88
CA ASP A 61 0.51 -1.54 -8.76
C ASP A 61 -0.06 -2.74 -7.98
N THR A 62 0.46 -2.99 -6.78
CA THR A 62 -0.08 -4.01 -5.88
C THR A 62 -1.54 -3.71 -5.54
N PHE A 63 -1.85 -2.46 -5.19
CA PHE A 63 -3.23 -2.02 -4.95
C PHE A 63 -4.11 -2.17 -6.19
N ARG A 64 -3.62 -1.80 -7.37
CA ARG A 64 -4.37 -1.93 -8.62
C ARG A 64 -4.72 -3.38 -8.90
N ASN A 65 -3.77 -4.30 -8.73
CA ASN A 65 -4.00 -5.73 -8.96
C ASN A 65 -5.03 -6.30 -7.98
N LEU A 66 -4.94 -5.94 -6.70
CA LEU A 66 -5.93 -6.36 -5.70
C LEU A 66 -7.31 -5.79 -5.96
N ARG A 67 -7.40 -4.50 -6.32
CA ARG A 67 -8.66 -3.86 -6.69
C ARG A 67 -9.30 -4.47 -7.93
N VAL A 68 -8.49 -4.83 -8.94
CA VAL A 68 -8.99 -5.54 -10.13
C VAL A 68 -9.52 -6.92 -9.71
N GLY A 69 -8.79 -7.67 -8.89
CA GLY A 69 -9.23 -8.96 -8.36
C GLY A 69 -10.53 -8.86 -7.55
N PHE A 70 -10.61 -7.91 -6.62
CA PHE A 70 -11.79 -7.67 -5.80
C PHE A 70 -13.00 -7.26 -6.65
N ASN A 71 -12.83 -6.34 -7.61
CA ASN A 71 -13.92 -5.93 -8.49
C ASN A 71 -14.36 -7.03 -9.45
N ALA A 72 -13.42 -7.84 -9.97
CA ALA A 72 -13.75 -8.99 -10.79
C ALA A 72 -14.57 -10.02 -10.00
N LEU A 73 -14.14 -10.33 -8.78
CA LEU A 73 -14.87 -11.24 -7.89
C LEU A 73 -16.24 -10.68 -7.54
N ARG A 74 -16.33 -9.39 -7.18
CA ARG A 74 -17.59 -8.69 -6.91
C ARG A 74 -18.53 -8.70 -8.11
N ALA A 75 -18.02 -8.43 -9.31
CA ALA A 75 -18.82 -8.43 -10.54
C ALA A 75 -19.31 -9.84 -10.89
N SER A 76 -18.54 -10.88 -10.55
CA SER A 76 -18.92 -12.28 -10.76
C SER A 76 -19.97 -12.79 -9.77
N MET A 77 -20.19 -12.09 -8.65
CA MET A 77 -21.20 -12.46 -7.66
C MET A 77 -22.59 -11.98 -8.08
N PRO A 78 -23.56 -12.88 -8.39
CA PRO A 78 -24.93 -12.48 -8.65
C PRO A 78 -25.54 -11.68 -7.49
N ALA A 79 -26.36 -10.69 -7.85
CA ALA A 79 -26.92 -9.71 -6.91
C ALA A 79 -27.68 -10.34 -5.72
N ARG A 80 -28.19 -11.57 -5.86
CA ARG A 80 -28.85 -12.32 -4.79
C ARG A 80 -27.94 -12.62 -3.59
N PHE A 81 -26.61 -12.67 -3.78
CA PHE A 81 -25.66 -12.99 -2.71
C PHE A 81 -25.68 -11.96 -1.56
N TRP A 82 -26.02 -10.71 -1.86
CA TRP A 82 -26.09 -9.64 -0.85
C TRP A 82 -27.31 -9.74 0.07
N THR A 83 -28.27 -10.61 -0.25
CA THR A 83 -29.55 -10.76 0.47
C THR A 83 -29.82 -12.21 0.89
N LEU A 84 -28.86 -13.12 0.75
CA LEU A 84 -29.05 -14.52 1.13
C LEU A 84 -29.30 -14.66 2.62
N THR A 85 -30.36 -15.37 2.97
CA THR A 85 -30.75 -15.72 4.34
C THR A 85 -30.44 -17.16 4.71
N GLU A 86 -30.25 -18.01 3.71
CA GLU A 86 -30.02 -19.46 3.83
C GLU A 86 -28.67 -19.84 3.24
N MET A 87 -28.07 -20.89 3.80
CA MET A 87 -26.73 -21.32 3.41
C MET A 87 -26.73 -21.84 1.96
N PRO A 88 -25.90 -21.27 1.07
CA PRO A 88 -25.81 -21.73 -0.31
C PRO A 88 -24.98 -23.03 -0.40
N GLU A 89 -24.90 -23.59 -1.59
CA GLU A 89 -24.04 -24.76 -1.88
C GLU A 89 -22.58 -24.51 -1.45
N PRO A 90 -21.83 -25.55 -1.04
CA PRO A 90 -20.48 -25.39 -0.51
C PRO A 90 -19.53 -24.63 -1.44
N ALA A 91 -19.61 -24.88 -2.75
CA ALA A 91 -18.80 -24.18 -3.75
C ALA A 91 -19.10 -22.67 -3.78
N GLN A 92 -20.38 -22.29 -3.70
CA GLN A 92 -20.80 -20.89 -3.67
C GLN A 92 -20.40 -20.24 -2.34
N PHE A 93 -20.52 -20.95 -1.23
CA PHE A 93 -20.07 -20.48 0.07
C PHE A 93 -18.56 -20.21 0.10
N ALA A 94 -17.74 -21.09 -0.49
CA ALA A 94 -16.30 -20.89 -0.62
C ALA A 94 -15.93 -19.60 -1.39
N TYR A 95 -16.72 -19.21 -2.40
CA TYR A 95 -16.54 -17.93 -3.09
C TYR A 95 -16.78 -16.73 -2.16
N LEU A 96 -17.77 -16.82 -1.25
CA LEU A 96 -18.05 -15.76 -0.27
C LEU A 96 -16.94 -15.65 0.78
N VAL A 97 -16.34 -16.78 1.17
CA VAL A 97 -15.17 -16.80 2.06
C VAL A 97 -13.98 -16.12 1.37
N LYS A 98 -13.72 -16.48 0.10
CA LYS A 98 -12.65 -15.88 -0.71
C LYS A 98 -12.84 -14.38 -0.88
N TYR A 99 -14.08 -13.91 -1.01
CA TYR A 99 -14.39 -12.48 -1.04
C TYR A 99 -13.91 -11.75 0.21
N TRP A 100 -14.15 -12.30 1.40
CA TRP A 100 -13.67 -11.69 2.64
C TRP A 100 -12.16 -11.72 2.78
N GLN A 101 -11.50 -12.79 2.34
CA GLN A 101 -10.03 -12.86 2.31
C GLN A 101 -9.43 -11.74 1.45
N TYR A 102 -9.96 -11.51 0.23
CA TYR A 102 -9.51 -10.38 -0.58
C TYR A 102 -9.82 -9.03 0.06
N ALA A 103 -10.96 -8.90 0.76
CA ALA A 103 -11.28 -7.68 1.50
C ALA A 103 -10.30 -7.43 2.66
N PHE A 104 -9.79 -8.48 3.31
CA PHE A 104 -8.73 -8.37 4.32
C PHE A 104 -7.44 -7.84 3.71
N ASP A 105 -6.93 -8.48 2.65
CA ASP A 105 -5.70 -8.06 1.96
C ASP A 105 -5.79 -6.60 1.53
N GLU A 106 -6.93 -6.20 0.98
CA GLU A 106 -7.12 -4.84 0.52
C GLU A 106 -7.21 -3.83 1.67
N TRP A 107 -7.87 -4.20 2.77
CA TRP A 107 -7.92 -3.36 3.95
C TRP A 107 -6.53 -3.15 4.54
N ILE A 108 -5.73 -4.20 4.68
CA ILE A 108 -4.35 -4.11 5.19
C ILE A 108 -3.54 -3.11 4.36
N ILE A 109 -3.58 -3.24 3.04
CA ILE A 109 -2.79 -2.40 2.14
C ILE A 109 -3.25 -0.94 2.15
N THR A 110 -4.57 -0.72 2.19
CA THR A 110 -5.15 0.62 2.08
C THR A 110 -5.23 1.38 3.39
N ARG A 111 -5.40 0.69 4.52
CA ARG A 111 -5.62 1.30 5.84
C ARG A 111 -4.45 1.15 6.80
N GLU A 112 -3.72 0.05 6.78
CA GLU A 112 -2.61 -0.16 7.71
C GLU A 112 -1.26 0.23 7.08
N LEU A 113 -0.98 -0.21 5.85
CA LEU A 113 0.32 0.07 5.22
C LEU A 113 0.45 1.49 4.68
N ASN A 114 -0.64 2.11 4.20
CA ASN A 114 -0.60 3.43 3.56
C ASN A 114 -1.83 4.31 3.91
N PRO A 115 -2.08 4.58 5.20
CA PRO A 115 -3.30 5.26 5.66
C PRO A 115 -3.51 6.66 5.06
N ILE A 116 -2.43 7.40 4.79
CA ILE A 116 -2.49 8.77 4.29
C ILE A 116 -2.94 8.79 2.82
N VAL A 117 -2.34 7.93 2.00
CA VAL A 117 -2.55 7.91 0.54
C VAL A 117 -3.83 7.18 0.18
N PHE A 118 -4.05 5.98 0.75
CA PHE A 118 -5.14 5.09 0.35
C PHE A 118 -6.31 5.05 1.35
N GLY A 119 -6.17 5.63 2.55
CA GLY A 119 -7.24 5.61 3.55
C GLY A 119 -8.50 6.38 3.16
N ARG A 120 -8.41 7.35 2.23
CA ARG A 120 -9.60 8.01 1.63
C ARG A 120 -10.30 7.10 0.63
N LEU A 121 -9.54 6.37 -0.18
CA LEU A 121 -10.06 5.42 -1.16
C LEU A 121 -10.78 4.27 -0.46
N TRP A 122 -10.23 3.76 0.65
CA TRP A 122 -10.93 2.79 1.49
C TRP A 122 -12.34 3.26 1.88
N ARG A 123 -12.44 4.49 2.41
CA ARG A 123 -13.71 5.06 2.87
C ARG A 123 -14.72 5.26 1.74
N ALA A 124 -14.27 5.65 0.56
CA ALA A 124 -15.14 5.93 -0.58
C ALA A 124 -15.68 4.64 -1.23
N TYR A 125 -14.88 3.58 -1.31
CA TYR A 125 -15.21 2.42 -2.13
C TYR A 125 -15.60 1.18 -1.33
N TYR A 126 -14.96 0.93 -0.18
CA TYR A 126 -15.06 -0.37 0.50
C TYR A 126 -16.04 -0.34 1.66
N ARG A 127 -16.11 0.80 2.36
CA ARG A 127 -17.03 0.99 3.50
C ARG A 127 -18.47 0.63 3.12
N ASP A 128 -18.96 1.19 2.02
CA ASP A 128 -20.37 1.03 1.65
C ASP A 128 -20.65 -0.38 1.14
N VAL A 129 -19.68 -0.99 0.45
CA VAL A 129 -19.78 -2.38 -0.03
C VAL A 129 -19.83 -3.35 1.15
N ILE A 130 -18.94 -3.21 2.12
CA ILE A 130 -18.95 -4.02 3.37
C ILE A 130 -20.27 -3.84 4.10
N ARG A 131 -20.78 -2.61 4.21
CA ARG A 131 -22.06 -2.35 4.87
C ARG A 131 -23.23 -3.05 4.17
N VAL A 132 -23.20 -3.14 2.84
CA VAL A 132 -24.20 -3.90 2.08
C VAL A 132 -24.00 -5.41 2.30
N SER A 133 -22.77 -5.92 2.27
CA SER A 133 -22.46 -7.33 2.55
C SER A 133 -22.99 -7.77 3.91
N CYS A 134 -22.83 -6.94 4.94
CA CYS A 134 -23.27 -7.23 6.31
C CYS A 134 -24.80 -7.19 6.52
N LYS A 135 -25.60 -6.97 5.48
CA LYS A 135 -27.06 -7.17 5.53
C LYS A 135 -27.46 -8.64 5.36
N SER A 136 -26.60 -9.46 4.74
CA SER A 136 -26.82 -10.90 4.59
C SER A 136 -26.19 -11.66 5.77
N PRO A 137 -26.96 -12.48 6.50
CA PRO A 137 -26.39 -13.32 7.56
C PRO A 137 -25.42 -14.38 7.01
N VAL A 138 -25.58 -14.80 5.76
CA VAL A 138 -24.67 -15.74 5.09
C VAL A 138 -23.32 -15.08 4.83
N MET A 139 -23.30 -13.82 4.39
CA MET A 139 -22.06 -13.06 4.23
C MET A 139 -21.32 -12.92 5.56
N VAL A 140 -22.05 -12.71 6.66
CA VAL A 140 -21.44 -12.65 8.00
C VAL A 140 -20.93 -14.03 8.46
N ALA A 141 -21.64 -15.11 8.14
CA ALA A 141 -21.15 -16.47 8.40
C ALA A 141 -19.89 -16.80 7.56
N ALA A 142 -19.84 -16.36 6.30
CA ALA A 142 -18.65 -16.48 5.46
C ALA A 142 -17.47 -15.67 6.00
N LEU A 143 -17.74 -14.51 6.63
CA LEU A 143 -16.72 -13.74 7.33
C LEU A 143 -16.17 -14.49 8.53
N PHE A 144 -17.01 -15.19 9.30
CA PHE A 144 -16.55 -16.03 10.40
C PHE A 144 -15.63 -17.16 9.92
N GLN A 145 -16.01 -17.84 8.84
CA GLN A 145 -15.17 -18.87 8.23
C GLN A 145 -13.85 -18.30 7.70
N ALA A 146 -13.89 -17.12 7.07
CA ALA A 146 -12.67 -16.45 6.60
C ALA A 146 -11.75 -16.06 7.77
N ALA A 147 -12.34 -15.71 8.92
CA ALA A 147 -11.63 -15.35 10.13
C ALA A 147 -10.93 -16.53 10.83
N GLU A 148 -11.34 -17.79 10.59
CA GLU A 148 -10.61 -18.96 11.11
C GLU A 148 -9.19 -19.06 10.52
N GLY A 149 -9.04 -18.66 9.25
CA GLY A 149 -7.74 -18.62 8.58
C GLY A 149 -6.95 -17.34 8.87
N ALA A 150 -7.53 -16.38 9.58
CA ALA A 150 -6.89 -15.12 9.90
C ALA A 150 -5.88 -15.33 11.03
N THR A 151 -4.60 -15.16 10.71
CA THR A 151 -3.49 -15.37 11.65
C THR A 151 -2.85 -14.07 12.11
N ALA A 152 -3.13 -12.96 11.43
CA ALA A 152 -2.53 -11.67 11.76
C ALA A 152 -3.39 -10.90 12.78
N PRO A 153 -2.79 -10.21 13.77
CA PRO A 153 -3.50 -9.30 14.69
C PRO A 153 -4.30 -8.21 13.97
N VAL A 154 -3.84 -7.87 12.77
CA VAL A 154 -4.44 -6.87 11.89
C VAL A 154 -5.80 -7.35 11.38
N ASP A 155 -5.94 -8.64 11.03
CA ASP A 155 -7.20 -9.21 10.55
C ASP A 155 -8.29 -9.13 11.63
N HIS A 156 -7.94 -9.37 12.90
CA HIS A 156 -8.88 -9.25 14.02
C HIS A 156 -9.42 -7.82 14.18
N LYS A 157 -8.62 -6.79 13.92
CA LYS A 157 -9.09 -5.38 13.93
C LYS A 157 -10.12 -5.14 12.83
N PHE A 158 -9.89 -5.70 11.64
CA PHE A 158 -10.86 -5.59 10.55
C PHE A 158 -12.15 -6.33 10.86
N ILE A 159 -12.06 -7.57 11.36
CA ILE A 159 -13.22 -8.36 11.75
C ILE A 159 -14.04 -7.61 12.80
N ALA A 160 -13.41 -7.06 13.84
CA ALA A 160 -14.09 -6.26 14.85
C ALA A 160 -14.75 -4.99 14.27
N LEU A 161 -14.11 -4.34 13.30
CA LEU A 161 -14.71 -3.21 12.58
C LEU A 161 -15.98 -3.63 11.84
N VAL A 162 -15.92 -4.72 11.07
CA VAL A 162 -17.01 -5.20 10.22
C VAL A 162 -18.18 -5.76 11.05
N LEU A 163 -17.89 -6.46 12.14
CA LEU A 163 -18.92 -7.00 13.04
C LEU A 163 -19.51 -5.93 13.97
N GLY A 164 -18.93 -4.73 14.01
CA GLY A 164 -19.42 -3.64 14.83
C GLY A 164 -20.80 -3.09 14.40
N PRO A 165 -21.46 -2.33 15.28
CA PRO A 165 -22.83 -1.82 15.08
C PRO A 165 -22.98 -0.85 13.91
N ARG A 166 -21.85 -0.36 13.35
CA ARG A 166 -21.85 0.52 12.17
C ARG A 166 -22.08 -0.23 10.87
N PHE A 167 -21.75 -1.51 10.82
CA PHE A 167 -21.76 -2.31 9.60
C PHE A 167 -22.74 -3.48 9.69
N THR A 168 -22.83 -4.13 10.85
CA THR A 168 -23.69 -5.30 11.04
C THR A 168 -24.82 -5.01 12.03
N GLU A 169 -26.04 -5.36 11.63
CA GLU A 169 -27.21 -5.25 12.50
C GLU A 169 -27.26 -6.43 13.49
N PRO A 170 -27.70 -6.22 14.76
CA PRO A 170 -27.74 -7.29 15.76
C PRO A 170 -28.55 -8.52 15.34
N ARG A 171 -29.65 -8.32 14.60
CA ARG A 171 -30.50 -9.41 14.10
C ARG A 171 -29.80 -10.27 13.05
N VAL A 172 -29.07 -9.62 12.14
CA VAL A 172 -28.28 -10.30 11.11
C VAL A 172 -27.16 -11.09 11.77
N LEU A 173 -26.49 -10.49 12.76
CA LEU A 173 -25.43 -11.14 13.52
C LEU A 173 -25.93 -12.37 14.28
N ALA A 174 -27.08 -12.28 14.95
CA ALA A 174 -27.70 -13.41 15.64
C ALA A 174 -28.03 -14.56 14.67
N ARG A 175 -28.62 -14.24 13.50
CA ARG A 175 -28.91 -15.25 12.48
C ARG A 175 -27.64 -15.87 11.90
N ALA A 176 -26.60 -15.08 11.70
CA ALA A 176 -25.30 -15.57 11.23
C ALA A 176 -24.63 -16.51 12.25
N LYS A 177 -24.70 -16.20 13.55
CA LYS A 177 -24.22 -17.09 14.63
C LYS A 177 -24.98 -18.41 14.64
N GLU A 178 -26.29 -18.37 14.41
CA GLU A 178 -27.10 -19.59 14.29
C GLU A 178 -26.69 -20.43 13.08
N LEU A 179 -26.51 -19.81 11.91
CA LEU A 179 -26.02 -20.50 10.71
C LEU A 179 -24.62 -21.09 10.93
N ALA A 180 -23.72 -20.34 11.56
CA ALA A 180 -22.38 -20.81 11.89
C ALA A 180 -22.44 -22.07 12.77
N ARG A 181 -23.30 -22.07 13.80
CA ARG A 181 -23.52 -23.24 14.66
C ARG A 181 -24.05 -24.44 13.88
N GLN A 182 -25.04 -24.24 13.02
CA GLN A 182 -25.65 -25.29 12.22
C GLN A 182 -24.65 -25.95 11.26
N HIS A 183 -23.69 -25.17 10.76
CA HIS A 183 -22.70 -25.61 9.78
C HIS A 183 -21.30 -25.81 10.35
N GLN A 184 -21.15 -25.86 11.68
CA GLN A 184 -19.88 -26.10 12.40
C GLN A 184 -18.76 -25.10 12.07
N ILE A 185 -19.14 -23.84 11.81
CA ILE A 185 -18.21 -22.73 11.58
C ILE A 185 -17.89 -22.09 12.94
N ALA A 186 -16.61 -21.91 13.25
CA ALA A 186 -16.19 -21.25 14.47
C ALA A 186 -16.47 -19.75 14.39
N VAL A 187 -17.01 -19.21 15.49
CA VAL A 187 -17.24 -17.77 15.63
C VAL A 187 -16.01 -17.15 16.30
N PRO A 188 -15.43 -16.07 15.73
CA PRO A 188 -14.27 -15.40 16.32
C PRO A 188 -14.51 -14.95 17.77
N ALA A 189 -13.48 -15.11 18.61
CA ALA A 189 -13.53 -14.65 19.99
C ALA A 189 -13.74 -13.12 20.06
N GLY A 190 -14.62 -12.65 20.95
CA GLY A 190 -14.91 -11.22 21.10
C GLY A 190 -15.83 -10.64 20.02
N CYS A 191 -16.50 -11.48 19.23
CA CYS A 191 -17.62 -11.06 18.37
C CYS A 191 -18.71 -10.36 19.23
N PRO A 192 -19.12 -9.13 18.90
CA PRO A 192 -20.06 -8.35 19.70
C PRO A 192 -21.46 -8.98 19.83
#